data_AF-A0A3C2B3W7-F1
#
_entry.id   AF-A0A3C2B3W7-F1
#
_cell.length_a   1.000
_cell.length_b   1.000
_cell.length_c   1.000
_cell.angle_alpha   90.00
_cell.angle_beta   90.00
_cell.angle_gamma   90.00
#
_symmetry.space_group_name_H-M   'P 1'
#
loop_
_entity.id
_entity.type
_entity.pdbx_description
1 polymer ?
#
loop_
_entity_poly.entity_id
_entity_poly.type
_entity_poly.pdbx_seq_one_letter_code
_entity_poly.pdbx_strand_id
1 'polypeptide(L)'
;PIRGLSPPLATAITLLRKRSQAATRASGSGVLTQTARERGEGGKGEGGEGGGGDEQPYTSLEDLVRRVPELTLPQLEAMATAGVFEESLGLSRREAMWAVGAAVQAGPERLEGIVVGQVAPRLPGMEPMEQSVADLWATGVSPDGHPTRFLRDELAAKGVVTAQQLWDCEPRSKVLVAGVVTHRQRPMTAQGVTFMNLEDETGLINIVVSKGCWARYRKVARGAPALLIRGRLERSEGVINISAEELTPLPVGAAGVSRDFR
;
A
#
# COMPACT_ATOMS: atom_id res chain seq x y z
N PRO A 1 12.66 3.47 20.70
CA PRO A 1 12.37 2.04 20.44
C PRO A 1 11.45 1.49 21.53
N ILE A 2 10.23 1.09 21.15
CA ILE A 2 9.34 0.37 22.05
C ILE A 2 9.94 -1.04 22.21
N ARG A 3 10.34 -1.42 23.41
CA ARG A 3 10.97 -2.73 23.71
C ARG A 3 9.87 -3.76 24.00
N GLY A 4 10.06 -5.02 23.59
CA GLY A 4 9.08 -6.13 23.78
C GLY A 4 8.20 -6.49 22.57
N LEU A 5 8.41 -5.85 21.41
CA LEU A 5 7.71 -6.18 20.17
C LEU A 5 8.39 -7.35 19.45
N SER A 6 7.62 -8.26 18.83
CA SER A 6 8.20 -9.17 17.83
C SER A 6 8.86 -8.32 16.72
N PRO A 7 9.97 -8.77 16.10
CA PRO A 7 10.69 -7.97 15.10
C PRO A 7 9.80 -7.39 13.98
N PRO A 8 8.80 -8.12 13.43
CA PRO A 8 7.89 -7.58 12.42
C PRO A 8 7.02 -6.43 12.96
N LEU A 9 6.43 -6.60 14.14
CA LEU A 9 5.54 -5.62 14.77
C LEU A 9 6.31 -4.36 15.24
N ALA A 10 7.53 -4.56 15.75
CA ALA A 10 8.45 -3.49 16.13
C ALA A 10 8.77 -2.54 14.97
N THR A 11 9.07 -3.17 13.83
CA THR A 11 9.43 -2.47 12.59
C THR A 11 8.23 -1.74 12.01
N ALA A 12 7.07 -2.40 11.95
CA ALA A 12 5.83 -1.82 11.43
C ALA A 12 5.40 -0.56 12.20
N ILE A 13 5.33 -0.63 13.54
CA ILE A 13 4.94 0.50 14.39
C ILE A 13 5.93 1.67 14.23
N THR A 14 7.23 1.36 14.15
CA THR A 14 8.27 2.38 13.96
C THR A 14 8.14 3.08 12.60
N LEU A 15 7.88 2.34 11.52
CA LEU A 15 7.68 2.89 10.19
C LEU A 15 6.42 3.77 10.10
N LEU A 16 5.33 3.36 10.74
CA LEU A 16 4.08 4.12 10.78
C LEU A 16 4.21 5.44 11.53
N ARG A 17 4.91 5.45 12.68
CA ARG A 17 5.20 6.70 13.41
C ARG A 17 6.05 7.67 12.60
N LYS A 18 7.06 7.18 11.88
CA LYS A 18 7.88 8.00 10.96
C LYS A 18 7.03 8.60 9.83
N ARG A 19 6.14 7.82 9.21
CA ARG A 19 5.21 8.30 8.17
C ARG A 19 4.22 9.34 8.70
N SER A 20 3.66 9.16 9.90
CA SER A 20 2.77 10.13 10.53
C SER A 20 3.49 11.46 10.80
N GLN A 21 4.71 11.43 11.32
CA GLN A 21 5.51 12.64 11.57
C GLN A 21 5.88 13.37 10.27
N ALA A 22 6.15 12.64 9.19
CA ALA A 22 6.41 13.21 7.87
C ALA A 22 5.14 13.83 7.25
N ALA A 23 3.98 13.19 7.41
CA ALA A 23 2.69 13.70 6.93
C ALA A 23 2.26 14.98 7.68
N THR A 24 2.46 15.05 9.01
CA THR A 24 2.19 16.26 9.81
C THR A 24 3.10 17.44 9.42
N ARG A 25 4.35 17.17 9.01
CA ARG A 25 5.25 18.22 8.49
C ARG A 25 4.87 18.69 7.08
N ALA A 26 4.27 17.83 6.26
CA ALA A 26 3.81 18.18 4.92
C ALA A 26 2.48 18.96 4.92
N SER A 27 1.64 18.79 5.95
CA SER A 27 0.36 19.51 6.10
C SER A 27 0.46 20.84 6.87
N GLY A 28 1.56 21.08 7.60
CA GLY A 28 1.83 22.31 8.32
C GLY A 28 2.64 23.34 7.52
N SER A 29 2.13 23.82 6.39
CA SER A 29 2.66 25.03 5.74
C SER A 29 1.69 26.19 5.94
N GLY A 30 1.84 26.89 7.06
CA GLY A 30 1.10 28.12 7.35
C GLY A 30 1.50 28.73 8.69
N VAL A 31 2.31 29.80 8.62
CA VAL A 31 2.58 30.82 9.65
C VAL A 31 3.71 30.53 10.67
N LEU A 32 4.88 31.11 10.33
CA LEU A 32 5.83 31.89 11.16
C LEU A 32 5.80 31.74 12.68
N THR A 33 6.95 31.41 13.29
CA THR A 33 7.86 32.40 13.89
C THR A 33 9.16 31.77 14.39
N GLN A 34 10.27 32.42 14.06
CA GLN A 34 11.59 32.18 14.64
C GLN A 34 11.61 32.59 16.12
N THR A 35 12.40 31.85 16.92
CA THR A 35 13.09 32.15 18.20
C THR A 35 13.12 30.81 18.98
N ALA A 36 14.16 30.34 19.65
CA ALA A 36 15.39 30.88 20.20
C ALA A 36 16.38 29.68 20.27
N ARG A 37 17.64 29.84 19.84
CA ARG A 37 18.80 30.23 20.68
C ARG A 37 19.34 29.06 21.50
N GLU A 38 20.50 28.59 21.05
CA GLU A 38 21.46 27.77 21.80
C GLU A 38 21.75 28.39 23.18
N ARG A 39 21.73 27.55 24.21
CA ARG A 39 22.59 27.63 25.41
C ARG A 39 22.29 26.47 26.37
N GLY A 40 23.36 25.88 26.91
CA GLY A 40 23.39 25.49 28.32
C GLY A 40 23.33 24.01 28.61
N GLU A 41 24.51 23.39 28.62
CA GLU A 41 24.81 22.26 29.51
C GLU A 41 24.47 22.61 30.98
N GLY A 42 24.09 21.58 31.75
CA GLY A 42 24.22 21.56 33.20
C GLY A 42 22.92 21.66 33.98
N GLY A 43 22.44 20.51 34.47
CA GLY A 43 21.34 20.44 35.43
C GLY A 43 21.03 19.01 35.86
N LYS A 44 21.80 18.50 36.83
CA LYS A 44 21.42 17.31 37.62
C LYS A 44 20.10 17.59 38.35
N GLY A 45 19.14 16.70 38.20
CA GLY A 45 17.94 16.60 39.01
C GLY A 45 17.59 15.12 39.18
N GLU A 46 17.82 14.63 40.38
CA GLU A 46 17.54 13.27 40.84
C GLU A 46 16.03 12.98 40.92
N GLY A 47 15.68 11.69 40.92
CA GLY A 47 14.48 11.20 41.59
C GLY A 47 13.27 10.97 40.71
N GLY A 48 13.27 9.85 39.99
CA GLY A 48 12.10 9.32 39.31
C GLY A 48 12.34 7.86 38.96
N GLU A 49 12.31 6.98 39.97
CA GLU A 49 12.24 5.52 39.81
C GLU A 49 10.98 5.16 39.02
N GLY A 50 11.09 5.18 37.69
CA GLY A 50 10.11 4.59 36.78
C GLY A 50 10.40 3.10 36.66
N GLY A 51 9.59 2.28 37.33
CA GLY A 51 9.73 0.84 37.44
C GLY A 51 9.98 0.11 36.12
N GLY A 52 10.85 -0.89 36.18
CA GLY A 52 11.03 -1.86 35.11
C GLY A 52 9.73 -2.62 34.87
N GLY A 53 9.13 -2.41 33.69
CA GLY A 53 8.08 -3.26 33.16
C GLY A 53 8.72 -4.34 32.29
N ASP A 54 8.49 -5.59 32.65
CA ASP A 54 8.95 -6.79 31.94
C ASP A 54 8.58 -6.75 30.44
N GLU A 55 9.56 -7.14 29.60
CA GLU A 55 9.48 -7.25 28.14
C GLU A 55 8.57 -8.41 27.70
N GLN A 56 7.25 -8.26 27.85
CA GLN A 56 6.30 -9.29 27.45
C GLN A 56 5.84 -9.11 25.99
N PRO A 57 5.91 -10.15 25.14
CA PRO A 57 5.32 -10.16 23.82
C PRO A 57 3.83 -9.78 23.85
N TYR A 58 3.35 -9.15 22.78
CA TYR A 58 1.92 -8.91 22.60
C TYR A 58 1.21 -10.24 22.42
N THR A 59 0.13 -10.44 23.17
CA THR A 59 -0.59 -11.73 23.18
C THR A 59 -1.86 -11.70 22.34
N SER A 60 -2.37 -10.52 22.01
CA SER A 60 -3.56 -10.32 21.18
C SER A 60 -3.62 -8.92 20.56
N LEU A 61 -4.55 -8.72 19.62
CA LEU A 61 -4.84 -7.39 19.06
C LEU A 61 -5.43 -6.44 20.11
N GLU A 62 -6.23 -6.95 21.05
CA GLU A 62 -6.74 -6.15 22.18
C GLU A 62 -5.59 -5.67 23.08
N ASP A 63 -4.65 -6.55 23.40
CA ASP A 63 -3.44 -6.21 24.18
C ASP A 63 -2.59 -5.14 23.47
N LEU A 64 -2.44 -5.25 22.15
CA LEU A 64 -1.76 -4.24 21.33
C LEU A 64 -2.45 -2.87 21.37
N VAL A 65 -3.76 -2.82 21.16
CA VAL A 65 -4.52 -1.56 21.13
C VAL A 65 -4.51 -0.89 22.50
N ARG A 66 -4.60 -1.66 23.60
CA ARG A 66 -4.54 -1.14 24.97
C ARG A 66 -3.17 -0.56 25.31
N ARG A 67 -2.08 -1.25 24.94
CA ARG A 67 -0.71 -0.82 25.24
C ARG A 67 -0.21 0.30 24.32
N VAL A 68 -0.80 0.46 23.14
CA VAL A 68 -0.38 1.44 22.12
C VAL A 68 -1.61 2.21 21.59
N PRO A 69 -2.26 3.03 22.44
CA PRO A 69 -3.54 3.68 22.12
C PRO A 69 -3.46 4.70 20.97
N GLU A 70 -2.27 5.16 20.61
CA GLU A 70 -2.03 6.03 19.45
C GLU A 70 -2.13 5.33 18.09
N LEU A 71 -2.23 3.99 18.05
CA LEU A 71 -2.47 3.26 16.81
C LEU A 71 -3.90 3.50 16.33
N THR A 72 -4.01 4.04 15.13
CA THR A 72 -5.31 4.32 14.49
C THR A 72 -5.83 3.09 13.75
N LEU A 73 -7.15 3.02 13.54
CA LEU A 73 -7.78 1.93 12.76
C LEU A 73 -7.12 1.74 11.37
N PRO A 74 -6.89 2.78 10.55
CA PRO A 74 -6.20 2.62 9.27
C PRO A 74 -4.79 2.04 9.38
N GLN A 75 -4.08 2.31 10.48
CA GLN A 75 -2.76 1.75 10.72
C GLN A 75 -2.83 0.26 11.07
N LEU A 76 -3.82 -0.14 11.87
CA LEU A 76 -4.06 -1.54 12.22
C LEU A 76 -4.50 -2.35 10.99
N GLU A 77 -5.38 -1.80 10.15
CA GLU A 77 -5.79 -2.40 8.88
C GLU A 77 -4.61 -2.56 7.91
N ALA A 78 -3.74 -1.55 7.81
CA ALA A 78 -2.53 -1.66 6.99
C ALA A 78 -1.58 -2.76 7.47
N MET A 79 -1.40 -2.91 8.79
CA MET A 79 -0.58 -3.99 9.37
C MET A 79 -1.20 -5.38 9.13
N ALA A 80 -2.52 -5.50 9.26
CA ALA A 80 -3.24 -6.74 8.96
C ALA A 80 -3.16 -7.11 7.47
N THR A 81 -3.30 -6.12 6.58
CA THR A 81 -3.16 -6.31 5.14
C THR A 81 -1.73 -6.75 4.76
N ALA A 82 -0.72 -6.21 5.45
CA ALA A 82 0.69 -6.56 5.27
C ALA A 82 1.11 -7.89 5.92
N GLY A 83 0.20 -8.61 6.60
CA GLY A 83 0.53 -9.91 7.23
C GLY A 83 1.36 -9.82 8.51
N VAL A 84 1.50 -8.64 9.12
CA VAL A 84 2.34 -8.44 10.33
C VAL A 84 1.90 -9.33 11.50
N PHE A 85 0.61 -9.68 11.56
CA PHE A 85 0.02 -10.46 12.65
C PHE A 85 0.17 -11.98 12.49
N GLU A 86 0.66 -12.46 11.34
CA GLU A 86 0.78 -13.89 11.07
C GLU A 86 1.92 -14.49 11.88
N GLU A 87 3.11 -13.91 11.83
CA GLU A 87 4.26 -14.34 12.64
C GLU A 87 4.15 -13.92 14.11
N SER A 88 3.44 -12.82 14.39
CA SER A 88 3.41 -12.24 15.74
C SER A 88 2.27 -12.75 16.61
N LEU A 89 1.09 -13.02 16.03
CA LEU A 89 -0.12 -13.43 16.74
C LEU A 89 -0.75 -14.71 16.15
N GLY A 90 -0.17 -15.31 15.12
CA GLY A 90 -0.74 -16.48 14.44
C GLY A 90 -2.03 -16.18 13.68
N LEU A 91 -2.32 -14.91 13.38
CA LEU A 91 -3.53 -14.50 12.68
C LEU A 91 -3.23 -14.36 11.18
N SER A 92 -3.91 -15.14 10.35
CA SER A 92 -3.85 -14.92 8.90
C SER A 92 -4.41 -13.53 8.56
N ARG A 93 -4.02 -12.97 7.42
CA ARG A 93 -4.41 -11.60 7.00
C ARG A 93 -5.91 -11.33 7.09
N ARG A 94 -6.75 -12.28 6.65
CA ARG A 94 -8.21 -12.14 6.69
C ARG A 94 -8.75 -12.21 8.12
N GLU A 95 -8.21 -13.09 8.95
CA GLU A 95 -8.57 -13.17 10.37
C GLU A 95 -8.15 -11.91 11.13
N ALA A 96 -6.96 -11.40 10.84
CA ALA A 96 -6.46 -10.17 11.42
C ALA A 96 -7.30 -8.94 10.99
N MET A 97 -7.64 -8.82 9.70
CA MET A 97 -8.52 -7.75 9.21
C MET A 97 -9.90 -7.79 9.89
N TRP A 98 -10.46 -9.00 10.09
CA TRP A 98 -11.69 -9.17 10.86
C TRP A 98 -11.53 -8.71 12.31
N ALA A 99 -10.51 -9.21 12.99
CA ALA A 99 -10.27 -8.96 14.40
C ALA A 99 -9.93 -7.50 14.70
N VAL A 100 -9.26 -6.77 13.80
CA VAL A 100 -8.98 -5.33 13.92
C VAL A 100 -10.26 -4.52 14.09
N GLY A 101 -11.32 -4.85 13.34
CA GLY A 101 -12.60 -4.15 13.44
C GLY A 101 -13.24 -4.25 14.83
N ALA A 102 -13.07 -5.40 15.50
CA ALA A 102 -13.48 -5.58 16.88
C ALA A 102 -12.48 -4.94 17.85
N ALA A 103 -11.17 -5.10 17.66
CA ALA A 103 -10.12 -4.70 18.61
C ALA A 103 -10.05 -3.19 18.85
N VAL A 104 -10.38 -2.35 17.86
CA VAL A 104 -10.44 -0.89 18.03
C VAL A 104 -11.53 -0.48 19.04
N GLN A 105 -12.50 -1.36 19.29
CA GLN A 105 -13.53 -1.15 20.32
C GLN A 105 -13.03 -1.47 21.74
N ALA A 106 -11.79 -1.91 21.93
CA ALA A 106 -11.22 -2.36 23.20
C ALA A 106 -10.36 -1.31 23.92
N GLY A 107 -10.53 -0.02 23.58
CA GLY A 107 -9.72 1.07 24.13
C GLY A 107 -9.69 1.13 25.67
N PRO A 108 -8.73 1.90 26.24
CA PRO A 108 -8.41 1.87 27.68
C PRO A 108 -9.58 2.23 28.61
N GLU A 109 -10.64 2.85 28.10
CA GLU A 109 -11.86 3.17 28.85
C GLU A 109 -12.85 1.99 28.97
N ARG A 110 -12.53 0.83 28.37
CA ARG A 110 -13.38 -0.37 28.41
C ARG A 110 -12.71 -1.51 29.16
N LEU A 111 -13.52 -2.24 29.92
CA LEU A 111 -13.06 -3.42 30.66
C LEU A 111 -12.56 -4.51 29.69
N GLU A 112 -11.51 -5.19 30.13
CA GLU A 112 -10.90 -6.31 29.40
C GLU A 112 -11.89 -7.45 29.20
N GLY A 113 -11.90 -8.03 28.00
CA GLY A 113 -12.74 -9.18 27.67
C GLY A 113 -14.22 -8.88 27.40
N ILE A 114 -14.65 -7.61 27.41
CA ILE A 114 -16.02 -7.22 27.03
C ILE A 114 -16.21 -7.15 25.51
N VAL A 115 -15.13 -7.02 24.75
CA VAL A 115 -15.20 -6.89 23.30
C VAL A 115 -15.43 -8.24 22.64
N VAL A 116 -16.64 -8.43 22.12
CA VAL A 116 -17.03 -9.59 21.32
C VAL A 116 -16.60 -9.43 19.85
N GLY A 117 -16.47 -10.55 19.13
CA GLY A 117 -16.16 -10.55 17.70
C GLY A 117 -14.67 -10.53 17.34
N GLN A 118 -13.78 -10.66 18.34
CA GLN A 118 -12.32 -10.78 18.14
C GLN A 118 -11.93 -12.05 17.37
N VAL A 119 -12.67 -13.15 17.59
CA VAL A 119 -12.41 -14.43 16.93
C VAL A 119 -13.08 -14.42 15.57
N ALA A 120 -12.27 -14.51 14.52
CA ALA A 120 -12.78 -14.63 13.17
C ALA A 120 -13.48 -15.99 12.97
N PRO A 121 -14.59 -16.04 12.23
CA PRO A 121 -15.11 -17.32 11.73
C PRO A 121 -14.08 -17.96 10.79
N ARG A 122 -14.28 -19.22 10.40
CA ARG A 122 -13.41 -19.85 9.38
C ARG A 122 -13.50 -19.07 8.06
N LEU A 123 -12.46 -18.30 7.76
CA LEU A 123 -12.32 -17.58 6.51
C LEU A 123 -11.44 -18.39 5.55
N PRO A 124 -11.70 -18.34 4.23
CA PRO A 124 -10.82 -18.98 3.26
C PRO A 124 -9.41 -18.37 3.33
N GLY A 125 -8.38 -19.18 3.06
CA GLY A 125 -7.01 -18.68 2.92
C GLY A 125 -6.85 -17.77 1.69
N MET A 126 -5.77 -17.00 1.64
CA MET A 126 -5.44 -16.16 0.48
C MET A 126 -4.51 -16.90 -0.48
N GLU A 127 -4.86 -16.90 -1.77
CA GLU A 127 -3.99 -17.42 -2.83
C GLU A 127 -2.72 -16.55 -2.97
N PRO A 128 -1.59 -17.08 -3.49
CA PRO A 128 -0.34 -16.31 -3.63
C PRO A 128 -0.50 -14.98 -4.37
N MET A 129 -1.29 -14.95 -5.45
CA MET A 129 -1.60 -13.72 -6.19
C MET A 129 -2.34 -12.69 -5.31
N GLU A 130 -3.28 -13.14 -4.47
CA GLU A 130 -4.01 -12.27 -3.56
C GLU A 130 -3.09 -11.69 -2.48
N GLN A 131 -2.12 -12.49 -2.00
CA GLN A 131 -1.11 -12.04 -1.05
C GLN A 131 -0.18 -11.00 -1.67
N SER A 132 0.32 -11.24 -2.89
CA SER A 132 1.18 -10.28 -3.59
C SER A 132 0.49 -8.95 -3.88
N VAL A 133 -0.81 -8.97 -4.21
CA VAL A 133 -1.61 -7.75 -4.36
C VAL A 133 -1.75 -7.01 -3.03
N ALA A 134 -2.04 -7.74 -1.94
CA ALA A 134 -2.15 -7.16 -0.61
C ALA A 134 -0.81 -6.55 -0.14
N ASP A 135 0.32 -7.20 -0.43
CA ASP A 135 1.65 -6.68 -0.10
C ASP A 135 1.96 -5.39 -0.85
N LEU A 136 1.69 -5.37 -2.15
CA LEU A 136 1.89 -4.20 -2.99
C LEU A 136 1.01 -3.02 -2.53
N TRP A 137 -0.24 -3.28 -2.15
CA TRP A 137 -1.13 -2.25 -1.62
C TRP A 137 -0.72 -1.75 -0.22
N ALA A 138 -0.29 -2.64 0.68
CA ALA A 138 0.03 -2.27 2.04
C ALA A 138 1.42 -1.62 2.17
N THR A 139 2.40 -2.14 1.43
CA THR A 139 3.81 -1.80 1.62
C THR A 139 4.47 -1.16 0.41
N GLY A 140 3.88 -1.31 -0.79
CA GLY A 140 4.48 -0.86 -2.05
C GLY A 140 5.52 -1.83 -2.63
N VAL A 141 5.73 -2.98 -2.00
CA VAL A 141 6.60 -4.06 -2.48
C VAL A 141 5.91 -5.41 -2.27
N SER A 142 6.21 -6.42 -3.08
CA SER A 142 5.78 -7.80 -2.83
C SER A 142 6.98 -8.73 -2.77
N PRO A 143 7.16 -9.51 -1.68
CA PRO A 143 8.28 -10.45 -1.52
C PRO A 143 8.33 -11.51 -2.62
N ASP A 144 7.17 -12.00 -3.06
CA ASP A 144 7.05 -13.08 -4.05
C ASP A 144 7.02 -12.59 -5.51
N GLY A 145 7.04 -11.27 -5.71
CA GLY A 145 7.15 -10.60 -6.99
C GLY A 145 5.88 -9.85 -7.41
N HIS A 146 5.98 -9.14 -8.54
CA HIS A 146 4.91 -8.27 -9.01
C HIS A 146 3.67 -9.08 -9.45
N PRO A 147 2.42 -8.66 -9.14
CA PRO A 147 1.21 -9.43 -9.46
C PRO A 147 1.03 -9.80 -10.94
N THR A 148 1.62 -9.03 -11.84
CA THR A 148 1.63 -9.30 -13.29
C THR A 148 2.38 -10.58 -13.66
N ARG A 149 3.32 -11.04 -12.82
CA ARG A 149 4.02 -12.32 -12.98
C ARG A 149 3.06 -13.51 -13.02
N PHE A 150 2.02 -13.49 -12.17
CA PHE A 150 1.01 -14.57 -12.13
C PHE A 150 0.13 -14.59 -13.38
N LEU A 151 0.03 -13.46 -14.09
CA LEU A 151 -0.73 -13.32 -15.34
C LEU A 151 0.17 -13.38 -16.58
N ARG A 152 1.47 -13.68 -16.43
CA ARG A 152 2.46 -13.44 -17.48
C ARG A 152 2.15 -14.20 -18.77
N ASP A 153 1.80 -15.47 -18.65
CA ASP A 153 1.50 -16.32 -19.82
C ASP A 153 0.23 -15.85 -20.53
N GLU A 154 -0.82 -15.50 -19.78
CA GLU A 154 -2.07 -14.96 -20.35
C GLU A 154 -1.86 -13.60 -21.01
N LEU A 155 -1.06 -12.73 -20.41
CA LEU A 155 -0.73 -11.41 -20.95
C LEU A 155 0.11 -11.57 -22.22
N ALA A 156 1.11 -12.46 -22.23
CA ALA A 156 1.92 -12.75 -23.41
C ALA A 156 1.06 -13.32 -24.56
N ALA A 157 0.13 -14.23 -24.27
CA ALA A 157 -0.82 -14.75 -25.26
C ALA A 157 -1.72 -13.67 -25.87
N LYS A 158 -1.98 -12.57 -25.14
CA LYS A 158 -2.71 -11.39 -25.63
C LYS A 158 -1.82 -10.38 -26.38
N GLY A 159 -0.53 -10.65 -26.53
CA GLY A 159 0.44 -9.74 -27.16
C GLY A 159 0.85 -8.57 -26.27
N VAL A 160 0.70 -8.70 -24.94
CA VAL A 160 1.15 -7.69 -23.99
C VAL A 160 2.67 -7.74 -23.87
N VAL A 161 3.33 -6.64 -24.19
CA VAL A 161 4.78 -6.49 -24.05
C VAL A 161 5.15 -6.01 -22.65
N THR A 162 6.29 -6.49 -22.14
CA THR A 162 6.84 -6.05 -20.85
C THR A 162 7.52 -4.69 -20.95
N ALA A 163 7.73 -4.03 -19.81
CA ALA A 163 8.52 -2.80 -19.73
C ALA A 163 9.91 -2.96 -20.36
N GLN A 164 10.56 -4.12 -20.16
CA GLN A 164 11.85 -4.44 -20.78
C GLN A 164 11.75 -4.63 -22.29
N GLN A 165 10.72 -5.31 -22.80
CA GLN A 165 10.55 -5.57 -24.24
C GLN A 165 10.20 -4.32 -25.05
N LEU A 166 9.72 -3.25 -24.39
CA LEU A 166 9.45 -1.98 -25.06
C LEU A 166 10.69 -1.38 -25.74
N TRP A 167 11.90 -1.68 -25.26
CA TRP A 167 13.15 -1.20 -25.84
C TRP A 167 13.44 -1.78 -27.24
N ASP A 168 12.89 -2.96 -27.52
CA ASP A 168 13.07 -3.68 -28.79
C ASP A 168 11.94 -3.41 -29.78
N CYS A 169 10.87 -2.73 -29.34
CA CYS A 169 9.73 -2.40 -30.17
C CYS A 169 10.03 -1.23 -31.13
N GLU A 170 9.48 -1.30 -32.35
CA GLU A 170 9.65 -0.22 -33.33
C GLU A 170 9.02 1.10 -32.84
N PRO A 171 9.72 2.24 -32.98
CA PRO A 171 9.13 3.55 -32.66
C PRO A 171 7.83 3.81 -33.41
N ARG A 172 6.85 4.44 -32.74
CA ARG A 172 5.52 4.76 -33.27
C ARG A 172 4.62 3.56 -33.55
N SER A 173 5.06 2.34 -33.26
CA SER A 173 4.21 1.14 -33.33
C SER A 173 3.10 1.17 -32.28
N LYS A 174 2.04 0.39 -32.53
CA LYS A 174 1.00 0.14 -31.53
C LYS A 174 1.46 -1.00 -30.63
N VAL A 175 1.38 -0.78 -29.33
CA VAL A 175 1.73 -1.77 -28.31
C VAL A 175 0.57 -1.96 -27.34
N LEU A 176 0.57 -3.11 -26.69
CA LEU A 176 -0.30 -3.43 -25.58
C LEU A 176 0.57 -3.63 -24.34
N VAL A 177 0.33 -2.86 -23.28
CA VAL A 177 1.08 -2.93 -22.02
C VAL A 177 0.12 -3.18 -20.86
N ALA A 178 0.57 -3.83 -19.81
CA ALA A 178 -0.23 -4.09 -18.63
C ALA A 178 0.60 -3.93 -17.36
N GLY A 179 -0.02 -3.41 -16.30
CA GLY A 179 0.69 -3.20 -15.05
C GLY A 179 -0.17 -2.62 -13.93
N VAL A 180 0.39 -2.60 -12.73
CA VAL A 180 -0.20 -1.94 -11.56
C VAL A 180 0.10 -0.45 -11.65
N VAL A 181 -0.90 0.38 -11.37
CA VAL A 181 -0.73 1.83 -11.43
C VAL A 181 -0.04 2.32 -10.17
N THR A 182 1.17 2.85 -10.31
CA THR A 182 1.95 3.35 -9.17
C THR A 182 1.61 4.80 -8.84
N HIS A 183 1.40 5.64 -9.84
CA HIS A 183 0.99 7.03 -9.64
C HIS A 183 0.27 7.64 -10.84
N ARG A 184 -0.43 8.75 -10.56
CA ARG A 184 -1.14 9.58 -11.53
C ARG A 184 -0.87 11.04 -11.24
N GLN A 185 -0.42 11.79 -12.23
CA GLN A 185 -0.10 13.21 -12.09
C GLN A 185 -0.73 14.00 -13.22
N ARG A 186 -1.39 15.11 -12.89
CA ARG A 186 -1.96 16.03 -13.86
C ARG A 186 -1.45 17.45 -13.58
N PRO A 187 -0.23 17.78 -14.03
CA PRO A 187 0.34 19.10 -13.83
C PRO A 187 -0.58 20.18 -14.41
N MET A 188 -0.74 21.30 -13.71
CA MET A 188 -1.58 22.42 -14.18
C MET A 188 -1.12 22.98 -15.54
N THR A 189 0.17 22.88 -15.82
CA THR A 189 0.83 23.38 -17.03
C THR A 189 0.68 22.47 -18.24
N ALA A 190 0.26 21.21 -18.07
CA ALA A 190 0.23 20.21 -19.14
C ALA A 190 -1.04 20.24 -20.01
N GLN A 191 -1.76 21.36 -20.06
CA GLN A 191 -2.99 21.55 -20.85
C GLN A 191 -4.04 20.43 -20.68
N GLY A 192 -4.07 19.81 -19.50
CA GLY A 192 -5.00 18.74 -19.17
C GLY A 192 -4.55 17.32 -19.57
N VAL A 193 -3.31 17.13 -20.06
CA VAL A 193 -2.65 15.82 -20.17
C VAL A 193 -2.38 15.26 -18.77
N THR A 194 -2.56 13.95 -18.62
CA THR A 194 -2.26 13.22 -17.38
C THR A 194 -1.13 12.24 -17.64
N PHE A 195 -0.14 12.24 -16.76
CA PHE A 195 0.93 11.25 -16.73
C PHE A 195 0.57 10.16 -15.74
N MET A 196 0.80 8.91 -16.12
CA MET A 196 0.53 7.75 -15.28
C MET A 196 1.69 6.76 -15.43
N ASN A 197 2.14 6.17 -14.33
CA ASN A 197 3.11 5.09 -14.42
C ASN A 197 2.44 3.76 -14.10
N LEU A 198 2.68 2.79 -14.96
CA LEU A 198 2.45 1.39 -14.67
C LEU A 198 3.76 0.74 -14.23
N GLU A 199 3.64 -0.32 -13.47
CA GLU A 199 4.73 -1.22 -13.14
C GLU A 199 4.33 -2.64 -13.50
N ASP A 200 5.26 -3.37 -14.11
CA ASP A 200 5.18 -4.82 -14.28
C ASP A 200 6.39 -5.49 -13.62
N GLU A 201 6.50 -6.82 -13.77
CA GLU A 201 7.59 -7.60 -13.18
C GLU A 201 8.99 -7.28 -13.73
N THR A 202 9.08 -6.48 -14.79
CA THR A 202 10.32 -6.09 -15.46
C THR A 202 10.66 -4.60 -15.30
N GLY A 203 9.71 -3.77 -14.86
CA GLY A 203 9.97 -2.37 -14.49
C GLY A 203 8.81 -1.42 -14.75
N LEU A 204 9.15 -0.13 -14.79
CA LEU A 204 8.20 0.98 -14.95
C LEU A 204 7.90 1.27 -16.42
N ILE A 205 6.64 1.58 -16.69
CA ILE A 205 6.13 1.99 -18.00
C ILE A 205 5.48 3.37 -17.87
N ASN A 206 6.02 4.36 -18.56
CA ASN A 206 5.49 5.72 -18.55
C ASN A 206 4.34 5.82 -19.55
N ILE A 207 3.18 6.27 -19.08
CA ILE A 207 1.96 6.43 -19.88
C ILE A 207 1.58 7.90 -19.95
N VAL A 208 1.32 8.37 -21.17
CA VAL A 208 0.80 9.71 -21.45
C VAL A 208 -0.66 9.58 -21.85
N VAL A 209 -1.55 10.13 -21.04
CA VAL A 209 -3.00 10.11 -21.27
C VAL A 209 -3.48 11.49 -21.69
N SER A 210 -3.85 11.64 -22.96
CA SER A 210 -4.38 12.89 -23.49
C SER A 210 -5.69 13.29 -22.81
N LYS A 211 -6.07 14.58 -22.90
CA LYS A 211 -7.33 15.08 -22.36
C LYS A 211 -8.55 14.33 -22.90
N GLY A 212 -8.54 13.99 -24.21
CA GLY A 212 -9.61 13.24 -24.86
C GLY A 212 -9.68 11.79 -24.39
N CYS A 213 -8.53 11.12 -24.29
CA CYS A 213 -8.44 9.75 -23.79
C CYS A 213 -8.90 9.66 -22.33
N TRP A 214 -8.44 10.59 -21.48
CA TRP A 214 -8.88 10.69 -20.09
C TRP A 214 -10.39 10.92 -19.97
N ALA A 215 -10.97 11.80 -20.80
CA ALA A 215 -12.41 12.05 -20.79
C ALA A 215 -13.21 10.80 -21.15
N ARG A 216 -12.76 10.05 -22.18
CA ARG A 216 -13.39 8.81 -22.64
C ARG A 216 -13.33 7.69 -21.61
N TYR A 217 -12.17 7.46 -20.98
CA TYR A 217 -11.96 6.36 -20.04
C TYR A 217 -11.93 6.82 -18.58
N ARG A 218 -12.58 7.95 -18.25
CA ARG A 218 -12.48 8.65 -16.95
C ARG A 218 -12.67 7.76 -15.72
N LYS A 219 -13.60 6.80 -15.78
CA LYS A 219 -13.89 5.88 -14.67
C LYS A 219 -12.71 4.95 -14.41
N VAL A 220 -12.26 4.27 -15.47
CA VAL A 220 -11.15 3.31 -15.45
C VAL A 220 -9.84 4.02 -15.11
N ALA A 221 -9.53 5.12 -15.80
CA ALA A 221 -8.29 5.88 -15.61
C ALA A 221 -8.11 6.40 -14.18
N ARG A 222 -9.21 6.74 -13.48
CA ARG A 222 -9.14 7.21 -12.08
C ARG A 222 -9.06 6.07 -11.08
N GLY A 223 -9.90 5.05 -11.23
CA GLY A 223 -10.19 4.11 -10.15
C GLY A 223 -9.50 2.76 -10.23
N ALA A 224 -9.05 2.32 -11.42
CA ALA A 224 -8.51 0.98 -11.57
C ALA A 224 -7.11 0.89 -10.94
N PRO A 225 -6.85 -0.04 -10.00
CA PRO A 225 -5.53 -0.21 -9.40
C PRO A 225 -4.51 -0.78 -10.38
N ALA A 226 -4.98 -1.47 -11.43
CA ALA A 226 -4.15 -2.01 -12.50
C ALA A 226 -4.86 -1.87 -13.84
N LEU A 227 -4.08 -1.75 -14.91
CA LEU A 227 -4.58 -1.42 -16.24
C LEU A 227 -3.93 -2.28 -17.31
N LEU A 228 -4.73 -2.58 -18.33
CA LEU A 228 -4.30 -2.99 -19.66
C LEU A 228 -4.49 -1.77 -20.57
N ILE A 229 -3.42 -1.32 -21.23
CA ILE A 229 -3.41 -0.11 -22.05
C ILE A 229 -2.93 -0.46 -23.45
N ARG A 230 -3.77 -0.15 -24.43
CA ARG A 230 -3.34 -0.09 -25.83
C ARG A 230 -2.93 1.34 -26.14
N GLY A 231 -1.76 1.50 -26.73
CA GLY A 231 -1.23 2.82 -27.04
C GLY A 231 -0.18 2.79 -28.12
N ARG A 232 0.36 3.98 -28.39
CA ARG A 232 1.45 4.17 -29.33
C ARG A 232 2.75 4.38 -28.59
N LEU A 233 3.78 3.64 -28.98
CA LEU A 233 5.12 3.80 -28.42
C LEU A 233 5.75 5.08 -28.97
N GLU A 234 6.16 5.96 -28.06
CA GLU A 234 6.89 7.19 -28.35
C GLU A 234 8.25 7.13 -27.67
N ARG A 235 9.32 7.37 -28.44
CA ARG A 235 10.69 7.41 -27.93
C ARG A 235 11.24 8.81 -28.15
N SER A 236 11.59 9.49 -27.07
CA SER A 236 12.16 10.83 -27.09
C SER A 236 13.24 10.94 -26.04
N GLU A 237 14.41 11.47 -26.41
CA GLU A 237 15.52 11.76 -25.49
C GLU A 237 15.92 10.56 -24.60
N GLY A 238 15.86 9.35 -25.16
CA GLY A 238 16.21 8.13 -24.43
C GLY A 238 15.13 7.61 -23.48
N VAL A 239 13.96 8.24 -23.42
CA VAL A 239 12.81 7.79 -22.61
C VAL A 239 11.74 7.19 -23.52
N ILE A 240 11.15 6.07 -23.07
CA ILE A 240 9.98 5.46 -23.70
C ILE A 240 8.72 5.92 -22.96
N ASN A 241 7.75 6.40 -23.73
CA ASN A 241 6.42 6.76 -23.29
C ASN A 241 5.38 6.03 -24.14
N ILE A 242 4.26 5.64 -23.55
CA ILE A 242 3.12 5.10 -24.27
C ILE A 242 2.01 6.14 -24.30
N SER A 243 1.70 6.65 -25.48
CA SER A 243 0.55 7.53 -25.70
C SER A 243 -0.72 6.68 -25.71
N ALA A 244 -1.54 6.79 -24.66
CA ALA A 244 -2.67 5.90 -24.44
C ALA A 244 -3.82 6.18 -25.42
N GLU A 245 -4.31 5.12 -26.08
CA GLU A 245 -5.47 5.16 -26.99
C GLU A 245 -6.70 4.49 -26.34
N GLU A 246 -6.49 3.44 -25.55
CA GLU A 246 -7.53 2.67 -24.87
C GLU A 246 -7.06 2.17 -23.51
N LEU A 247 -7.94 2.27 -22.50
CA LEU A 247 -7.67 1.83 -21.14
C LEU A 247 -8.75 0.85 -20.68
N THR A 248 -8.31 -0.34 -20.25
CA THR A 248 -9.18 -1.38 -19.71
C THR A 248 -8.68 -1.75 -18.31
N PRO A 249 -9.57 -2.00 -17.33
CA PRO A 249 -9.14 -2.55 -16.05
C PRO A 249 -8.43 -3.88 -16.26
N LEU A 250 -7.26 -4.05 -15.64
CA LEU A 250 -6.65 -5.36 -15.49
C LEU A 250 -7.19 -5.98 -14.20
N PRO A 251 -7.91 -7.11 -14.25
CA PRO A 251 -8.35 -7.79 -13.04
C PRO A 251 -7.14 -8.40 -12.34
N VAL A 252 -6.65 -7.70 -11.32
CA VAL A 252 -5.56 -8.16 -10.45
C VAL A 252 -6.18 -8.33 -9.07
N GLY A 253 -6.39 -9.57 -8.63
CA GLY A 253 -6.91 -9.85 -7.27
C GLY A 253 -8.43 -9.88 -7.10
N ALA A 254 -9.18 -10.35 -8.10
CA ALA A 254 -10.54 -10.87 -7.88
C ALA A 254 -10.95 -11.81 -9.02
N ALA A 255 -10.35 -13.00 -9.07
CA ALA A 255 -11.01 -14.15 -9.71
C ALA A 255 -11.83 -14.92 -8.65
N GLY A 256 -12.55 -14.19 -7.81
CA GLY A 256 -13.67 -14.76 -7.07
C GLY A 256 -14.81 -14.94 -8.06
N VAL A 257 -14.88 -16.09 -8.73
CA VAL A 257 -16.08 -16.49 -9.45
C VAL A 257 -17.23 -16.39 -8.45
N SER A 258 -18.15 -15.44 -8.66
CA SER A 258 -19.44 -15.41 -7.97
C SER A 258 -20.07 -16.77 -8.20
N ARG A 259 -20.14 -17.59 -7.15
CA ARG A 259 -20.98 -18.78 -7.16
C ARG A 259 -22.37 -18.30 -6.85
N ASP A 260 -23.12 -18.00 -7.90
CA ASP A 260 -24.53 -17.66 -7.80
C ASP A 260 -25.23 -18.78 -7.01
N PHE A 261 -25.84 -18.41 -5.88
CA PHE A 261 -26.64 -19.33 -5.08
C PHE A 261 -27.95 -19.60 -5.84
N ARG A 262 -28.22 -20.87 -6.15
CA ARG A 262 -29.54 -21.36 -6.60
C ARG A 262 -30.41 -21.69 -5.40
#